data_AF-A0A1J4KZ88-F1
#
_entry.id   AF-A0A1J4KZ88-F1
#
_cell.length_a   1.000
_cell.length_b   1.000
_cell.length_c   1.000
_cell.angle_alpha   90.00
_cell.angle_beta   90.00
_cell.angle_gamma   90.00
#
_symmetry.space_group_name_H-M   'P 1'
#
loop_
_entity.id
_entity.type
_entity.pdbx_description
1 polymer ?
#
loop_
_entity_poly.entity_id
_entity_poly.type
_entity_poly.pdbx_seq_one_letter_code
_entity_poly.pdbx_strand_id
1 'polypeptide(L)'
;MKSTKSMETFPISDFDEFLSEDSSYCDQPFLNQRNLSLTFFTGVAGSLDQIVPENDASNLECDENEFNIPTSHLTRIRQYVPRSSSMTFNEDSRLNLACGTQSDLPFTQSSYDFRSTIKGSIESSQLPQTSTLLRELSDDEIAPSYGTFIEACKKLKIKPQEVGLIPADIFPTEETTLDKLVDIFQSKTQLRLPFKLFNALKISEIAPIFEPLVGVSWLNDEIIRLNVQRFARLVGILEPNKVLFSQTGFLTKIGFQAMNLAQLTALDPEADLLGVDLIHVKLIHHPSHRFRRNSTLEDIQSIRVPTI
;
A
#
# COMPACT_ATOMS: atom_id res chain seq x y z
N MET A 1 -4.48 44.24 -37.34
CA MET A 1 -5.45 43.77 -36.33
C MET A 1 -4.79 42.67 -35.52
N LYS A 2 -4.29 42.98 -34.32
CA LYS A 2 -3.68 42.01 -33.40
C LYS A 2 -4.74 41.63 -32.37
N SER A 3 -5.19 40.39 -32.40
CA SER A 3 -6.15 39.83 -31.43
C SER A 3 -5.35 39.22 -30.28
N THR A 4 -5.31 39.92 -29.15
CA THR A 4 -4.80 39.41 -27.88
C THR A 4 -5.91 38.57 -27.25
N LYS A 5 -5.72 37.25 -27.21
CA LYS A 5 -6.61 36.31 -26.54
C LYS A 5 -6.25 36.29 -25.06
N SER A 6 -7.15 36.84 -24.24
CA SER A 6 -7.10 36.84 -22.78
C SER A 6 -7.16 35.41 -22.24
N MET A 7 -6.16 35.03 -21.44
CA MET A 7 -6.19 33.84 -20.58
C MET A 7 -7.19 34.09 -19.46
N GLU A 8 -8.30 33.36 -19.49
CA GLU A 8 -9.21 33.25 -18.35
C GLU A 8 -8.54 32.40 -17.26
N THR A 9 -8.23 33.04 -16.15
CA THR A 9 -7.90 32.39 -14.87
C THR A 9 -9.16 31.78 -14.29
N PHE A 10 -9.21 30.45 -14.23
CA PHE A 10 -10.25 29.71 -13.50
C PHE A 10 -10.02 29.81 -11.99
N PRO A 11 -11.06 30.05 -11.17
CA PRO A 11 -10.95 30.05 -9.72
C PRO A 11 -10.74 28.62 -9.19
N ILE A 12 -9.60 28.39 -8.55
CA ILE A 12 -9.25 27.16 -7.81
C ILE A 12 -9.71 27.35 -6.36
N SER A 13 -11.02 27.39 -6.09
CA SER A 13 -11.53 27.59 -4.72
C SER A 13 -12.47 26.51 -4.18
N ASP A 14 -12.96 25.58 -5.00
CA ASP A 14 -14.12 24.76 -4.59
C ASP A 14 -13.82 23.25 -4.45
N PHE A 15 -12.55 22.86 -4.29
CA PHE A 15 -12.19 21.42 -4.21
C PHE A 15 -11.38 21.01 -2.97
N ASP A 16 -11.05 21.93 -2.07
CA ASP A 16 -10.35 21.64 -0.80
C ASP A 16 -11.29 21.27 0.36
N GLU A 17 -12.61 21.28 0.14
CA GLU A 17 -13.60 21.01 1.20
C GLU A 17 -13.76 19.51 1.51
N PHE A 18 -13.32 18.60 0.63
CA PHE A 18 -13.52 17.16 0.83
C PHE A 18 -12.40 16.42 1.61
N LEU A 19 -11.40 17.14 2.13
CA LEU A 19 -10.34 16.57 2.98
C LEU A 19 -10.25 17.20 4.38
N SER A 20 -11.19 18.08 4.73
CA SER A 20 -11.13 18.87 5.97
C SER A 20 -12.08 18.39 7.07
N GLU A 21 -13.00 17.46 6.78
CA GLU A 21 -14.02 17.04 7.76
C GLU A 21 -13.86 15.54 8.09
N ASP A 22 -13.74 15.26 9.39
CA ASP A 22 -13.77 13.95 10.04
C ASP A 22 -12.52 13.04 10.01
N SER A 23 -11.34 13.60 10.32
CA SER A 23 -10.32 12.82 11.03
C SER A 23 -9.91 13.49 12.35
N SER A 24 -10.86 13.62 13.28
CA SER A 24 -10.54 13.85 14.68
C SER A 24 -10.03 12.55 15.33
N TYR A 25 -8.88 12.03 14.93
CA TYR A 25 -8.12 11.10 15.78
C TYR A 25 -6.65 11.00 15.33
N CYS A 26 -5.76 11.16 16.32
CA CYS A 26 -4.31 11.03 16.32
C CYS A 26 -3.47 12.24 15.85
N ASP A 27 -3.59 13.36 16.56
CA ASP A 27 -2.39 14.11 16.97
C ASP A 27 -1.60 13.24 17.96
N GLN A 28 -0.61 12.50 17.45
CA GLN A 28 0.44 11.91 18.28
C GLN A 28 1.65 12.85 18.23
N PRO A 29 2.01 13.52 19.34
CA PRO A 29 3.26 14.26 19.38
C PRO A 29 4.43 13.30 19.29
N PHE A 30 5.47 13.71 18.53
CA PHE A 30 6.78 13.10 18.56
C PHE A 30 7.31 13.06 20.01
N LEU A 31 7.16 11.92 20.69
CA LEU A 31 7.83 11.67 21.96
C LEU A 31 9.24 11.17 21.69
N ASN A 32 10.16 12.13 21.71
CA ASN A 32 11.58 11.89 21.93
C ASN A 32 11.80 11.03 23.20
N GLN A 33 12.69 10.06 23.05
CA GLN A 33 13.35 9.23 24.08
C GLN A 33 13.35 9.83 25.49
N ARG A 34 12.66 9.20 26.47
CA ARG A 34 13.05 9.18 27.90
C ARG A 34 12.52 7.95 28.64
N ASN A 35 13.45 7.14 29.14
CA ASN A 35 13.42 6.28 30.33
C ASN A 35 12.21 5.35 30.56
N LEU A 36 12.34 4.09 30.13
CA LEU A 36 11.53 2.99 30.66
C LEU A 36 12.05 2.60 32.05
N SER A 37 11.32 2.98 33.09
CA SER A 37 11.42 2.39 34.43
C SER A 37 10.61 1.10 34.45
N LEU A 38 11.28 -0.04 34.62
CA LEU A 38 10.64 -1.32 34.90
C LEU A 38 10.03 -1.30 36.31
N THR A 39 8.71 -1.45 36.41
CA THR A 39 8.04 -1.75 37.68
C THR A 39 7.44 -3.15 37.58
N PHE A 40 7.97 -4.06 38.40
CA PHE A 40 7.44 -5.42 38.57
C PHE A 40 6.15 -5.36 39.39
N PHE A 41 5.04 -5.86 38.85
CA PHE A 41 3.85 -6.16 39.64
C PHE A 41 3.85 -7.65 40.00
N THR A 42 4.11 -7.95 41.27
CA THR A 42 3.83 -9.24 41.87
C THR A 42 2.32 -9.34 42.14
N GLY A 43 1.71 -10.40 41.64
CA GLY A 43 0.28 -10.66 41.75
C GLY A 43 -0.21 -10.81 43.18
N VAL A 44 -1.42 -10.29 43.41
CA VAL A 44 -2.25 -10.65 44.56
C VAL A 44 -3.59 -11.09 44.00
N ALA A 45 -3.92 -12.37 44.22
CA ALA A 45 -5.21 -12.95 43.93
C ALA A 45 -6.26 -12.37 44.90
N GLY A 46 -7.37 -11.87 44.37
CA GLY A 46 -8.47 -11.33 45.15
C GLY A 46 -9.82 -11.65 44.49
N SER A 47 -10.66 -12.32 45.28
CA SER A 47 -12.00 -12.82 44.97
C SER A 47 -12.96 -11.70 44.53
N LEU A 48 -13.83 -12.00 43.55
CA LEU A 48 -14.85 -11.10 43.04
C LEU A 48 -16.23 -11.56 43.51
N ASP A 49 -16.66 -11.09 44.68
CA ASP A 49 -18.05 -11.22 45.14
C ASP A 49 -18.82 -9.91 44.95
N GLN A 50 -19.97 -10.04 44.30
CA GLN A 50 -21.25 -9.35 44.53
C GLN A 50 -21.26 -8.01 45.28
N ILE A 51 -21.65 -6.94 44.58
CA ILE A 51 -22.43 -5.83 45.16
C ILE A 51 -23.46 -5.30 44.14
N VAL A 52 -24.73 -5.35 44.57
CA VAL A 52 -25.91 -4.63 44.04
C VAL A 52 -25.92 -3.21 44.64
N PRO A 53 -26.35 -2.18 43.89
CA PRO A 53 -27.45 -1.35 44.38
C PRO A 53 -28.44 -1.03 43.24
N GLU A 54 -29.74 -1.25 43.42
CA GLU A 54 -30.74 -0.38 44.07
C GLU A 54 -31.10 0.88 43.27
N ASN A 55 -32.41 1.00 43.10
CA ASN A 55 -33.15 2.01 42.35
C ASN A 55 -32.97 3.39 42.95
N ASP A 56 -33.01 4.42 42.10
CA ASP A 56 -33.74 5.63 42.45
C ASP A 56 -34.43 6.22 41.22
N ALA A 57 -35.72 6.47 41.41
CA ALA A 57 -36.62 7.09 40.47
C ALA A 57 -36.49 8.61 40.55
N SER A 58 -36.47 9.27 39.41
CA SER A 58 -36.87 10.68 39.33
C SER A 58 -37.59 10.94 38.02
N ASN A 59 -38.84 11.35 38.19
CA ASN A 59 -39.77 11.84 37.19
C ASN A 59 -39.17 12.99 36.38
N LEU A 60 -39.37 12.95 35.06
CA LEU A 60 -39.37 14.13 34.22
C LEU A 60 -40.50 13.96 33.19
N GLU A 61 -41.58 14.71 33.45
CA GLU A 61 -42.63 15.04 32.49
C GLU A 61 -41.99 15.84 31.35
N CYS A 62 -42.27 15.44 30.11
CA CYS A 62 -41.99 16.23 28.91
C CYS A 62 -43.18 16.11 27.97
N ASP A 63 -43.59 17.28 27.50
CA ASP A 63 -44.85 17.61 26.87
C ASP A 63 -45.17 16.85 25.58
N GLU A 64 -46.48 16.64 25.42
CA GLU A 64 -47.12 16.20 24.19
C GLU A 64 -46.99 17.26 23.10
N ASN A 65 -46.47 16.87 21.94
CA ASN A 65 -46.78 17.53 20.68
C ASN A 65 -47.02 16.48 19.60
N GLU A 66 -48.30 16.38 19.23
CA GLU A 66 -48.82 15.56 18.16
C GLU A 66 -48.21 15.96 16.81
N PHE A 67 -47.60 15.00 16.11
CA PHE A 67 -47.49 15.07 14.65
C PHE A 67 -47.83 13.71 14.04
N ASN A 68 -49.01 13.66 13.43
CA ASN A 68 -49.53 12.56 12.65
C ASN A 68 -48.72 12.35 11.37
N ILE A 69 -48.10 11.17 11.20
CA ILE A 69 -47.66 10.66 9.89
C ILE A 69 -48.02 9.16 9.79
N PRO A 70 -48.67 8.72 8.68
CA PRO A 70 -49.27 7.40 8.60
C PRO A 70 -48.24 6.28 8.32
N THR A 71 -48.34 5.24 9.12
CA THR A 71 -47.62 3.97 9.06
C THR A 71 -48.07 3.14 7.86
N SER A 72 -47.16 2.78 6.97
CA SER A 72 -47.37 1.69 6.00
C SER A 72 -46.26 0.64 6.11
N HIS A 73 -46.69 -0.53 6.61
CA HIS A 73 -46.20 -1.89 6.40
C HIS A 73 -44.77 -2.11 5.86
N LEU A 74 -43.88 -2.56 6.75
CA LEU A 74 -42.74 -3.41 6.38
C LEU A 74 -42.70 -4.67 7.24
N THR A 75 -43.19 -5.77 6.66
CA THR A 75 -43.11 -7.13 7.17
C THR A 75 -41.64 -7.59 7.13
N ARG A 76 -40.99 -7.62 8.29
CA ARG A 76 -39.61 -8.10 8.46
C ARG A 76 -39.60 -9.63 8.51
N ILE A 77 -39.38 -10.25 7.35
CA ILE A 77 -39.11 -11.70 7.25
C ILE A 77 -37.72 -11.95 7.84
N ARG A 78 -37.66 -12.50 9.07
CA ARG A 78 -36.44 -13.10 9.63
C ARG A 78 -36.25 -14.47 8.99
N GLN A 79 -35.34 -14.56 8.03
CA GLN A 79 -34.84 -15.87 7.57
C GLN A 79 -33.88 -16.42 8.63
N TYR A 80 -34.29 -17.52 9.25
CA TYR A 80 -33.50 -18.31 10.17
C TYR A 80 -32.54 -19.17 9.34
N VAL A 81 -31.25 -18.84 9.34
CA VAL A 81 -30.22 -19.68 8.71
C VAL A 81 -29.74 -20.69 9.75
N PRO A 82 -30.00 -22.00 9.59
CA PRO A 82 -29.47 -23.01 10.49
C PRO A 82 -27.94 -23.07 10.35
N ARG A 83 -27.24 -22.92 11.49
CA ARG A 83 -25.80 -23.16 11.58
C ARG A 83 -25.51 -24.65 11.35
N SER A 84 -24.70 -24.96 10.33
CA SER A 84 -24.17 -26.30 10.10
C SER A 84 -23.44 -26.83 11.33
N SER A 85 -23.76 -28.07 11.67
CA SER A 85 -23.18 -28.83 12.76
C SER A 85 -21.69 -29.11 12.54
N SER A 86 -20.94 -28.93 13.63
CA SER A 86 -19.53 -29.30 13.81
C SER A 86 -19.29 -30.77 13.43
N MET A 87 -18.33 -31.03 12.53
CA MET A 87 -17.81 -32.37 12.29
C MET A 87 -16.83 -32.72 13.40
N THR A 88 -17.22 -33.66 14.26
CA THR A 88 -16.31 -34.35 15.17
C THR A 88 -15.42 -35.30 14.38
N PHE A 89 -14.11 -35.06 14.38
CA PHE A 89 -13.12 -36.02 13.89
C PHE A 89 -13.06 -37.17 14.89
N ASN A 90 -13.58 -38.33 14.51
CA ASN A 90 -13.34 -39.57 15.23
C ASN A 90 -11.90 -40.02 14.94
N GLU A 91 -11.02 -39.86 15.93
CA GLU A 91 -9.78 -40.63 16.02
C GLU A 91 -10.15 -42.08 16.32
N ASP A 92 -10.17 -42.94 15.31
CA ASP A 92 -9.98 -44.38 15.51
C ASP A 92 -9.76 -45.08 14.17
N SER A 93 -8.50 -45.26 13.80
CA SER A 93 -8.06 -46.31 12.87
C SER A 93 -6.61 -46.67 13.14
N ARG A 94 -6.45 -47.50 14.17
CA ARG A 94 -5.27 -48.33 14.39
C ARG A 94 -5.15 -49.33 13.22
N LEU A 95 -4.35 -48.99 12.21
CA LEU A 95 -3.81 -49.98 11.29
C LEU A 95 -2.38 -50.33 11.71
N ASN A 96 -2.26 -51.55 12.24
CA ASN A 96 -1.00 -52.25 12.44
C ASN A 96 -0.28 -52.38 11.09
N LEU A 97 0.72 -51.54 10.83
CA LEU A 97 1.75 -51.85 9.85
C LEU A 97 2.89 -52.59 10.55
N ALA A 98 2.99 -53.88 10.23
CA ALA A 98 4.11 -54.73 10.57
C ALA A 98 5.42 -54.10 10.08
N CYS A 99 6.32 -53.86 11.03
CA CYS A 99 7.69 -53.44 10.79
C CYS A 99 8.46 -54.61 10.15
N GLY A 100 8.59 -54.57 8.83
CA GLY A 100 9.45 -55.48 8.06
C GLY A 100 10.91 -55.06 8.19
N THR A 101 11.73 -56.01 8.64
CA THR A 101 13.17 -55.93 8.75
C THR A 101 13.87 -55.82 7.39
N GLN A 102 14.82 -54.88 7.31
CA GLN A 102 16.06 -54.91 6.53
C GLN A 102 16.01 -55.43 5.08
N SER A 103 16.14 -54.52 4.12
CA SER A 103 17.11 -54.63 3.00
C SER A 103 17.18 -53.32 2.22
N ASP A 104 18.38 -52.73 2.22
CA ASP A 104 19.00 -51.91 1.17
C ASP A 104 18.12 -50.95 0.36
N LEU A 105 17.96 -49.74 0.90
CA LEU A 105 17.63 -48.58 0.09
C LEU A 105 18.93 -47.94 -0.44
N PRO A 106 19.09 -47.73 -1.76
CA PRO A 106 20.28 -47.12 -2.32
C PRO A 106 20.37 -45.65 -1.89
N PHE A 107 21.57 -45.29 -1.45
CA PHE A 107 21.99 -43.93 -1.12
C PHE A 107 21.89 -43.06 -2.39
N THR A 108 20.81 -42.31 -2.56
CA THR A 108 20.75 -41.30 -3.63
C THR A 108 21.57 -40.10 -3.21
N GLN A 109 22.86 -40.12 -3.56
CA GLN A 109 23.71 -38.93 -3.57
C GLN A 109 23.25 -38.02 -4.72
N SER A 110 22.43 -37.02 -4.42
CA SER A 110 22.20 -35.90 -5.34
C SER A 110 23.30 -34.87 -5.16
N SER A 111 24.45 -35.09 -5.80
CA SER A 111 25.50 -34.08 -5.99
C SER A 111 25.20 -33.26 -7.25
N TYR A 112 24.47 -32.15 -7.09
CA TYR A 112 24.41 -31.12 -8.12
C TYR A 112 25.38 -29.99 -7.75
N ASP A 113 26.59 -30.08 -8.30
CA ASP A 113 27.60 -29.02 -8.26
C ASP A 113 27.39 -28.06 -9.45
N PHE A 114 26.74 -26.92 -9.20
CA PHE A 114 26.58 -25.83 -10.19
C PHE A 114 27.82 -24.92 -10.26
N ARG A 115 29.02 -25.51 -10.38
CA ARG A 115 30.27 -24.77 -10.59
C ARG A 115 31.08 -25.35 -11.75
N SER A 116 30.55 -25.23 -12.97
CA SER A 116 31.37 -25.26 -14.19
C SER A 116 31.43 -23.82 -14.75
N THR A 117 32.54 -23.13 -14.50
CA THR A 117 33.63 -22.95 -15.48
C THR A 117 33.21 -22.13 -16.70
N ILE A 118 33.22 -20.80 -16.55
CA ILE A 118 33.46 -19.87 -17.66
C ILE A 118 34.87 -19.30 -17.44
N LYS A 119 35.87 -19.99 -17.98
CA LYS A 119 37.17 -19.39 -18.29
C LYS A 119 37.18 -19.11 -19.78
N GLY A 120 36.64 -17.96 -20.15
CA GLY A 120 36.72 -17.39 -21.49
C GLY A 120 37.36 -16.01 -21.39
N SER A 121 38.65 -15.96 -21.74
CA SER A 121 39.44 -14.74 -21.89
C SER A 121 38.83 -13.85 -22.97
N ILE A 122 38.25 -12.70 -22.59
CA ILE A 122 38.04 -11.57 -23.50
C ILE A 122 38.56 -10.31 -22.81
N GLU A 123 39.32 -9.57 -23.61
CA GLU A 123 40.16 -8.44 -23.27
C GLU A 123 39.43 -7.29 -22.58
N SER A 124 40.17 -6.71 -21.66
CA SER A 124 39.95 -5.45 -20.98
C SER A 124 39.68 -4.30 -21.94
N SER A 125 38.46 -3.79 -21.90
CA SER A 125 38.18 -2.37 -22.15
C SER A 125 37.58 -1.77 -20.89
N GLN A 126 38.24 -0.72 -20.40
CA GLN A 126 37.96 -0.04 -19.15
C GLN A 126 36.64 0.73 -19.26
N LEU A 127 35.60 0.26 -18.58
CA LEU A 127 34.41 1.03 -18.25
C LEU A 127 34.43 1.34 -16.74
N PRO A 128 34.07 2.56 -16.31
CA PRO A 128 34.16 2.96 -14.91
C PRO A 128 33.24 2.09 -14.05
N GLN A 129 33.82 1.44 -13.05
CA GLN A 129 33.13 0.66 -12.03
C GLN A 129 32.34 1.58 -11.11
N THR A 130 31.07 1.83 -11.41
CA THR A 130 30.10 2.43 -10.48
C THR A 130 29.04 1.43 -10.00
N SER A 131 29.15 0.14 -10.36
CA SER A 131 28.09 -0.85 -10.17
C SER A 131 28.08 -1.63 -8.85
N THR A 132 28.94 -1.31 -7.87
CA THR A 132 29.08 -2.13 -6.65
C THR A 132 28.44 -1.54 -5.38
N LEU A 133 27.80 -0.37 -5.44
CA LEU A 133 27.11 0.20 -4.26
C LEU A 133 25.61 -0.14 -4.18
N LEU A 134 25.07 -0.85 -5.16
CA LEU A 134 23.72 -1.40 -5.11
C LEU A 134 23.80 -2.90 -5.28
N ARG A 135 24.24 -3.55 -4.21
CA ARG A 135 23.83 -4.91 -3.93
C ARG A 135 22.32 -4.94 -4.14
N GLU A 136 21.88 -5.75 -5.10
CA GLU A 136 20.48 -6.06 -5.36
C GLU A 136 19.79 -6.17 -4.00
N LEU A 137 18.97 -5.17 -3.67
CA LEU A 137 18.17 -5.19 -2.45
C LEU A 137 17.14 -6.28 -2.72
N SER A 138 17.51 -7.53 -2.42
CA SER A 138 16.62 -8.67 -2.47
C SER A 138 15.34 -8.28 -1.76
N ASP A 139 14.20 -8.46 -2.42
CA ASP A 139 12.90 -8.02 -1.93
C ASP A 139 12.53 -8.56 -0.54
N ASP A 140 13.27 -9.58 -0.06
CA ASP A 140 13.15 -10.20 1.25
C ASP A 140 13.85 -9.45 2.40
N GLU A 141 14.73 -8.48 2.12
CA GLU A 141 15.34 -7.67 3.19
C GLU A 141 14.32 -6.64 3.69
N ILE A 142 13.98 -6.77 4.98
CA ILE A 142 13.24 -5.81 5.80
C ILE A 142 13.54 -4.39 5.30
N ALA A 143 12.49 -3.68 4.87
CA ALA A 143 12.59 -2.37 4.24
C ALA A 143 13.67 -1.52 4.96
N PRO A 144 14.69 -1.02 4.23
CA PRO A 144 15.81 -0.36 4.88
C PRO A 144 15.30 0.77 5.76
N SER A 145 15.94 0.95 6.92
CA SER A 145 15.59 2.00 7.88
C SER A 145 15.40 3.36 7.17
N TYR A 146 14.52 4.21 7.70
CA TYR A 146 14.24 5.50 7.08
C TYR A 146 15.51 6.34 6.86
N GLY A 147 16.46 6.29 7.79
CA GLY A 147 17.76 6.98 7.65
C GLY A 147 18.55 6.50 6.44
N THR A 148 18.73 5.19 6.28
CA THR A 148 19.41 4.60 5.11
C THR A 148 18.70 4.91 3.80
N PHE A 149 17.36 4.98 3.80
CA PHE A 149 16.58 5.39 2.63
C PHE A 149 16.88 6.84 2.23
N ILE A 150 16.85 7.78 3.17
CA ILE A 150 17.15 9.19 2.90
C ILE A 150 18.60 9.39 2.43
N GLU A 151 19.57 8.65 3.01
CA GLU A 151 20.95 8.68 2.56
C GLU A 151 21.12 8.20 1.11
N ALA A 152 20.36 7.18 0.70
CA ALA A 152 20.34 6.72 -0.70
C ALA A 152 19.73 7.80 -1.61
N CYS A 153 18.61 8.41 -1.22
CA CYS A 153 17.93 9.46 -1.98
C CYS A 153 18.82 10.71 -2.20
N LYS A 154 19.66 11.07 -1.22
CA LYS A 154 20.62 12.19 -1.33
C LYS A 154 21.66 12.00 -2.42
N LYS A 155 22.00 10.75 -2.76
CA LYS A 155 23.01 10.44 -3.79
C LYS A 155 22.45 10.53 -5.20
N LEU A 156 21.13 10.52 -5.35
CA LEU A 156 20.45 10.48 -6.64
C LEU A 156 19.91 11.84 -7.01
N LYS A 157 20.25 12.26 -8.22
CA LYS A 157 19.79 13.52 -8.82
C LYS A 157 18.81 13.23 -9.95
N ILE A 158 17.77 14.05 -10.02
CA ILE A 158 16.69 13.95 -10.99
C ILE A 158 16.39 15.36 -11.50
N LYS A 159 16.06 15.48 -12.77
CA LYS A 159 15.49 16.70 -13.35
C LYS A 159 13.98 16.52 -13.52
N PRO A 160 13.14 17.04 -12.60
CA PRO A 160 11.70 16.76 -12.58
C PRO A 160 10.97 17.09 -13.88
N GLN A 161 11.37 18.20 -14.52
CA GLN A 161 10.76 18.67 -15.77
C GLN A 161 11.08 17.77 -16.96
N GLU A 162 12.32 17.27 -17.05
CA GLU A 162 12.72 16.35 -18.14
C GLU A 162 12.03 14.98 -18.03
N VAL A 163 11.72 14.57 -16.79
CA VAL A 163 11.00 13.32 -16.50
C VAL A 163 9.49 13.44 -16.78
N GLY A 164 8.98 14.67 -16.84
CA GLY A 164 7.54 14.92 -17.02
C GLY A 164 6.72 14.71 -15.76
N LEU A 165 7.26 15.09 -14.58
CA LEU A 165 6.48 15.07 -13.35
C LEU A 165 5.35 16.10 -13.39
N ILE A 166 4.19 15.73 -12.85
CA ILE A 166 2.98 16.54 -12.88
C ILE A 166 2.38 16.72 -11.48
N PRO A 167 1.84 17.89 -11.12
CA PRO A 167 1.84 19.15 -11.87
C PRO A 167 3.24 19.81 -11.96
N ALA A 168 3.60 20.37 -13.12
CA ALA A 168 4.94 20.88 -13.39
C ALA A 168 5.31 22.13 -12.56
N ASP A 169 4.31 22.88 -12.07
CA ASP A 169 4.45 24.10 -11.26
C ASP A 169 4.94 23.84 -9.83
N ILE A 170 4.75 22.62 -9.32
CA ILE A 170 5.11 22.25 -7.95
C ILE A 170 6.58 21.82 -7.86
N PHE A 171 7.13 21.32 -8.98
CA PHE A 171 8.48 20.78 -9.02
C PHE A 171 9.51 21.81 -9.47
N PRO A 172 10.72 21.82 -8.88
CA PRO A 172 11.77 22.73 -9.29
C PRO A 172 12.19 22.47 -10.74
N THR A 173 12.48 23.55 -11.46
CA THR A 173 12.99 23.49 -12.84
C THR A 173 14.42 22.95 -12.91
N GLU A 174 15.21 23.19 -11.86
CA GLU A 174 16.60 22.76 -11.76
C GLU A 174 16.73 21.30 -11.33
N GLU A 175 17.92 20.73 -11.57
CA GLU A 175 18.28 19.40 -11.08
C GLU A 175 18.22 19.36 -9.55
N THR A 176 17.41 18.45 -9.00
CA THR A 176 17.21 18.31 -7.56
C THR A 176 17.50 16.88 -7.12
N THR A 177 17.80 16.71 -5.84
CA THR A 177 18.02 15.40 -5.24
C THR A 177 16.69 14.74 -4.87
N LEU A 178 16.66 13.41 -4.89
CA LEU A 178 15.43 12.66 -4.61
C LEU A 178 14.91 12.90 -3.18
N ASP A 179 15.77 13.18 -2.21
CA ASP A 179 15.36 13.50 -0.83
C ASP A 179 14.49 14.77 -0.75
N LYS A 180 14.85 15.83 -1.50
CA LYS A 180 14.01 17.03 -1.60
C LYS A 180 12.67 16.75 -2.27
N LEU A 181 12.62 15.81 -3.21
CA LEU A 181 11.37 15.36 -3.80
C LEU A 181 10.54 14.58 -2.78
N VAL A 182 11.15 13.73 -1.96
CA VAL A 182 10.46 13.01 -0.88
C VAL A 182 9.68 13.98 0.02
N ASP A 183 10.24 15.13 0.36
CA ASP A 183 9.53 16.16 1.16
C ASP A 183 8.22 16.63 0.47
N ILE A 184 8.24 16.82 -0.85
CA ILE A 184 7.05 17.16 -1.65
C ILE A 184 6.06 15.98 -1.67
N PHE A 185 6.56 14.75 -1.81
CA PHE A 185 5.72 13.54 -1.78
C PHE A 185 5.07 13.30 -0.41
N GLN A 186 5.70 13.73 0.69
CA GLN A 186 5.15 13.61 2.03
C GLN A 186 4.19 14.76 2.38
N SER A 187 4.25 15.87 1.65
CA SER A 187 3.32 16.99 1.82
C SER A 187 1.88 16.56 1.53
N LYS A 188 0.97 16.87 2.46
CA LYS A 188 -0.47 16.55 2.35
C LYS A 188 -1.20 17.52 1.42
N THR A 189 -0.75 18.77 1.36
CA THR A 189 -1.46 19.87 0.66
C THR A 189 -0.97 20.05 -0.78
N GLN A 190 0.30 19.78 -1.05
CA GLN A 190 0.90 20.10 -2.35
C GLN A 190 0.50 19.09 -3.42
N LEU A 191 0.44 17.80 -3.10
CA LEU A 191 0.28 16.77 -4.12
C LEU A 191 -0.82 15.77 -3.73
N ARG A 192 -1.77 15.53 -4.63
CA ARG A 192 -2.82 14.51 -4.43
C ARG A 192 -2.24 13.12 -4.69
N LEU A 193 -2.82 12.09 -4.06
CA LEU A 193 -2.32 10.72 -4.18
C LEU A 193 -2.22 10.19 -5.63
N PRO A 194 -3.16 10.45 -6.56
CA PRO A 194 -3.01 10.03 -7.96
C PRO A 194 -1.75 10.58 -8.61
N PHE A 195 -1.43 11.85 -8.36
CA PHE A 195 -0.20 12.47 -8.87
C PHE A 195 1.04 11.90 -8.19
N LYS A 196 1.00 11.65 -6.87
CA LYS A 196 2.09 10.96 -6.17
C LYS A 196 2.36 9.60 -6.82
N LEU A 197 1.32 8.80 -7.05
CA LEU A 197 1.47 7.48 -7.68
C LEU A 197 2.03 7.59 -9.10
N PHE A 198 1.52 8.51 -9.92
CA PHE A 198 2.00 8.69 -11.29
C PHE A 198 3.44 9.20 -11.36
N ASN A 199 3.78 10.20 -10.55
CA ASN A 199 5.13 10.74 -10.49
C ASN A 199 6.13 9.70 -9.98
N ALA A 200 5.72 8.90 -9.00
CA ALA A 200 6.51 7.78 -8.52
C ALA A 200 6.80 6.78 -9.66
N LEU A 201 5.80 6.45 -10.48
CA LEU A 201 5.97 5.60 -11.66
C LEU A 201 6.91 6.22 -12.70
N LYS A 202 6.79 7.52 -12.96
CA LYS A 202 7.70 8.23 -13.86
C LYS A 202 9.14 8.22 -13.36
N ILE A 203 9.35 8.32 -12.05
CA ILE A 203 10.69 8.24 -11.45
C ILE A 203 11.27 6.83 -11.58
N SER A 204 10.47 5.78 -11.40
CA SER A 204 10.98 4.41 -11.55
C SER A 204 11.33 4.04 -12.99
N GLU A 205 10.72 4.71 -13.99
CA GLU A 205 11.06 4.54 -15.41
C GLU A 205 12.43 5.11 -15.79
N ILE A 206 13.00 6.04 -15.01
CA ILE A 206 14.28 6.69 -15.35
C ILE A 206 15.42 5.67 -15.35
N ALA A 207 15.50 4.89 -14.28
CA ALA A 207 16.54 3.89 -14.09
C ALA A 207 16.11 2.86 -13.03
N PRO A 208 16.53 1.58 -13.15
CA PRO A 208 16.12 0.51 -12.26
C PRO A 208 16.52 0.71 -10.79
N ILE A 209 17.52 1.55 -10.53
CA ILE A 209 17.92 2.02 -9.19
C ILE A 209 16.80 2.71 -8.41
N PHE A 210 15.84 3.34 -9.10
CA PHE A 210 14.78 4.10 -8.46
C PHE A 210 13.62 3.23 -7.98
N GLU A 211 13.37 2.10 -8.64
CA GLU A 211 12.31 1.16 -8.28
C GLU A 211 12.35 0.71 -6.81
N PRO A 212 13.48 0.26 -6.23
CA PRO A 212 13.53 -0.14 -4.82
C PRO A 212 13.40 1.03 -3.83
N LEU A 213 13.61 2.26 -4.28
CA LEU A 213 13.45 3.46 -3.44
C LEU A 213 12.00 3.91 -3.41
N VAL A 214 11.38 3.97 -4.59
CA VAL A 214 10.04 4.48 -4.81
C VAL A 214 8.97 3.44 -4.50
N GLY A 215 9.23 2.16 -4.83
CA GLY A 215 8.32 1.06 -4.54
C GLY A 215 7.18 0.87 -5.53
N VAL A 216 7.23 1.51 -6.70
CA VAL A 216 6.25 1.28 -7.77
C VAL A 216 6.92 1.12 -9.12
N SER A 217 6.36 0.25 -9.94
CA SER A 217 6.78 0.03 -11.33
C SER A 217 5.57 -0.35 -12.19
N TRP A 218 5.66 -0.09 -13.49
CA TRP A 218 4.69 -0.59 -14.44
C TRP A 218 5.00 -2.04 -14.74
N LEU A 219 4.01 -2.91 -14.54
CA LEU A 219 4.07 -4.27 -15.07
C LEU A 219 3.75 -4.22 -16.57
N ASN A 220 2.65 -3.55 -16.91
CA ASN A 220 2.19 -3.26 -18.27
C ASN A 220 1.76 -1.79 -18.36
N ASP A 221 1.25 -1.35 -19.52
CA ASP A 221 0.80 0.04 -19.71
C ASP A 221 -0.40 0.45 -18.84
N GLU A 222 -1.10 -0.53 -18.23
CA GLU A 222 -2.28 -0.31 -17.37
C GLU A 222 -2.14 -0.91 -15.95
N ILE A 223 -1.24 -1.88 -15.78
CA ILE A 223 -1.10 -2.64 -14.53
C ILE A 223 0.12 -2.14 -13.79
N ILE A 224 -0.09 -1.81 -12.51
CA ILE A 224 0.94 -1.25 -11.64
C ILE A 224 1.33 -2.31 -10.61
N ARG A 225 2.64 -2.54 -10.50
CA ARG A 225 3.26 -3.26 -9.40
C ARG A 225 3.58 -2.27 -8.29
N LEU A 226 3.03 -2.51 -7.10
CA LEU A 226 3.14 -1.61 -5.95
C LEU A 226 3.68 -2.39 -4.75
N ASN A 227 4.93 -2.13 -4.38
CA ASN A 227 5.47 -2.50 -3.09
C ASN A 227 4.94 -1.55 -2.02
N VAL A 228 4.00 -2.06 -1.22
CA VAL A 228 3.19 -1.29 -0.27
C VAL A 228 4.07 -0.55 0.74
N GLN A 229 5.10 -1.20 1.29
CA GLN A 229 5.96 -0.60 2.32
C GLN A 229 6.89 0.48 1.75
N ARG A 230 7.50 0.21 0.59
CA ARG A 230 8.41 1.16 -0.06
C ARG A 230 7.67 2.43 -0.50
N PHE A 231 6.49 2.28 -1.11
CA PHE A 231 5.66 3.41 -1.51
C PHE A 231 5.10 4.18 -0.29
N ALA A 232 4.70 3.48 0.78
CA ALA A 232 4.29 4.11 2.02
C ALA A 232 5.37 5.00 2.61
N ARG A 233 6.62 4.53 2.61
CA ARG A 233 7.78 5.28 3.07
C ARG A 233 8.03 6.53 2.22
N LEU A 234 7.89 6.44 0.91
CA LEU A 234 7.99 7.59 0.00
C LEU A 234 6.94 8.66 0.33
N VAL A 235 5.69 8.25 0.55
CA VAL A 235 4.55 9.15 0.79
C VAL A 235 4.42 9.57 2.26
N GLY A 236 5.14 8.93 3.19
CA GLY A 236 5.11 9.24 4.62
C GLY A 236 3.89 8.66 5.34
N ILE A 237 3.43 7.46 4.95
CA ILE A 237 2.28 6.77 5.54
C ILE A 237 2.77 5.71 6.55
N LEU A 238 2.26 5.77 7.78
CA LEU A 238 2.59 4.84 8.86
C LEU A 238 1.92 3.46 8.71
N GLU A 239 0.62 3.44 8.39
CA GLU A 239 -0.18 2.21 8.30
C GLU A 239 -0.72 2.00 6.87
N PRO A 240 0.13 1.60 5.91
CA PRO A 240 -0.24 1.66 4.50
C PRO A 240 -1.37 0.72 4.11
N ASN A 241 -1.47 -0.46 4.71
CA ASN A 241 -2.56 -1.40 4.41
C ASN A 241 -3.94 -0.81 4.73
N LYS A 242 -4.07 -0.15 5.88
CA LYS A 242 -5.31 0.49 6.32
C LYS A 242 -5.59 1.76 5.52
N VAL A 243 -4.57 2.59 5.31
CA VAL A 243 -4.73 3.91 4.69
C VAL A 243 -4.93 3.83 3.17
N LEU A 244 -4.25 2.91 2.49
CA LEU A 244 -4.33 2.80 1.04
C LEU A 244 -5.47 1.89 0.58
N PHE A 245 -5.65 0.73 1.22
CA PHE A 245 -6.49 -0.36 0.68
C PHE A 245 -7.75 -0.68 1.50
N SER A 246 -8.04 0.04 2.58
CA SER A 246 -9.33 -0.15 3.25
C SER A 246 -10.49 0.28 2.35
N GLN A 247 -11.72 -0.06 2.74
CA GLN A 247 -12.93 0.38 2.02
C GLN A 247 -13.02 1.91 1.92
N THR A 248 -12.49 2.60 2.94
CA THR A 248 -12.36 4.07 2.98
C THR A 248 -10.95 4.55 2.61
N GLY A 249 -10.09 3.64 2.16
CA GLY A 249 -8.70 3.89 1.81
C GLY A 249 -8.57 4.77 0.59
N PHE A 250 -7.47 5.49 0.48
CA PHE A 250 -7.30 6.47 -0.59
C PHE A 250 -7.33 5.85 -1.99
N LEU A 251 -6.69 4.69 -2.21
CA LEU A 251 -6.69 4.05 -3.53
C LEU A 251 -8.10 3.56 -3.90
N THR A 252 -8.80 2.93 -2.96
CA THR A 252 -10.20 2.48 -3.14
C THR A 252 -11.12 3.66 -3.46
N LYS A 253 -10.98 4.78 -2.73
CA LYS A 253 -11.74 6.01 -2.97
C LYS A 253 -11.50 6.56 -4.38
N ILE A 254 -10.27 6.52 -4.88
CA ILE A 254 -9.94 6.99 -6.23
C ILE A 254 -10.50 6.05 -7.31
N GLY A 255 -10.79 4.79 -6.97
CA GLY A 255 -11.32 3.78 -7.88
C GLY A 255 -10.31 2.69 -8.28
N PHE A 256 -9.11 2.70 -7.70
CA PHE A 256 -8.14 1.64 -7.93
C PHE A 256 -8.59 0.33 -7.27
N GLN A 257 -8.37 -0.76 -7.99
CA GLN A 257 -8.69 -2.11 -7.52
C GLN A 257 -7.44 -2.98 -7.52
N ALA A 258 -7.23 -3.67 -6.40
CA ALA A 258 -6.22 -4.72 -6.30
C ALA A 258 -6.67 -5.93 -7.14
N MET A 259 -5.75 -6.48 -7.93
CA MET A 259 -6.02 -7.63 -8.77
C MET A 259 -5.63 -8.94 -8.09
N ASN A 260 -6.38 -9.99 -8.42
CA ASN A 260 -6.03 -11.37 -8.09
C ASN A 260 -5.20 -12.00 -9.23
N LEU A 261 -4.43 -13.05 -8.92
CA LEU A 261 -3.62 -13.78 -9.91
C LEU A 261 -4.46 -14.33 -11.08
N ALA A 262 -5.70 -14.75 -10.84
CA ALA A 262 -6.60 -15.23 -11.89
C ALA A 262 -6.96 -14.13 -12.90
N GLN A 263 -7.18 -12.89 -12.44
CA GLN A 263 -7.47 -11.75 -13.31
C GLN A 263 -6.23 -11.36 -14.12
N LEU A 264 -5.06 -11.41 -13.47
CA LEU A 264 -3.79 -11.12 -14.13
C LEU A 264 -3.48 -12.13 -15.24
N THR A 265 -3.62 -13.43 -14.96
CA THR A 265 -3.39 -14.49 -15.95
C THR A 265 -4.34 -14.36 -17.14
N ALA A 266 -5.55 -13.84 -16.93
CA ALA A 266 -6.51 -13.59 -18.01
C ALA A 266 -6.17 -12.37 -18.87
N LEU A 267 -5.52 -11.35 -18.28
CA LEU A 267 -5.11 -10.12 -18.97
C LEU A 267 -3.78 -10.29 -19.71
N ASP A 268 -2.80 -10.91 -19.05
CA ASP A 268 -1.47 -11.12 -19.59
C ASP A 268 -0.87 -12.43 -19.05
N PRO A 269 -0.94 -13.53 -19.83
CA PRO A 269 -0.41 -14.82 -19.43
C PRO A 269 1.13 -14.87 -19.46
N GLU A 270 1.80 -13.90 -20.10
CA GLU A 270 3.26 -13.86 -20.21
C GLU A 270 3.90 -12.87 -19.22
N ALA A 271 3.10 -12.23 -18.36
CA ALA A 271 3.58 -11.27 -17.38
C ALA A 271 4.60 -11.89 -16.42
N ASP A 272 5.73 -11.21 -16.23
CA ASP A 272 6.74 -11.60 -15.25
C ASP A 272 6.24 -11.33 -13.82
N LEU A 273 5.98 -12.41 -13.07
CA LEU A 273 5.48 -12.35 -11.69
C LEU A 273 6.60 -12.48 -10.65
N LEU A 274 7.86 -12.41 -11.05
CA LEU A 274 8.98 -12.53 -10.14
C LEU A 274 8.94 -11.45 -9.04
N GLY A 275 8.87 -11.90 -7.79
CA GLY A 275 8.81 -11.04 -6.60
C GLY A 275 7.43 -10.45 -6.29
N VAL A 276 6.35 -10.96 -6.90
CA VAL A 276 4.98 -10.61 -6.52
C VAL A 276 4.47 -11.62 -5.48
N ASP A 277 4.36 -11.19 -4.22
CA ASP A 277 3.88 -12.02 -3.12
C ASP A 277 2.43 -11.73 -2.70
N LEU A 278 1.78 -10.71 -3.31
CA LEU A 278 0.44 -10.19 -2.99
C LEU A 278 0.25 -9.65 -1.57
N ILE A 279 1.23 -9.85 -0.69
CA ILE A 279 1.23 -9.40 0.71
C ILE A 279 1.94 -8.05 0.78
N HIS A 280 3.20 -8.00 0.38
CA HIS A 280 4.02 -6.78 0.36
C HIS A 280 3.99 -6.09 -0.99
N VAL A 281 3.87 -6.86 -2.08
CA VAL A 281 3.81 -6.39 -3.46
C VAL A 281 2.42 -6.69 -4.03
N LYS A 282 1.62 -5.64 -4.18
CA LYS A 282 0.26 -5.72 -4.73
C LYS A 282 0.26 -5.28 -6.18
N LEU A 283 -0.60 -5.93 -6.96
CA LEU A 283 -0.91 -5.51 -8.32
C LEU A 283 -2.20 -4.71 -8.29
N ILE A 284 -2.17 -3.50 -8.81
CA ILE A 284 -3.32 -2.61 -8.87
C ILE A 284 -3.55 -2.14 -10.30
N HIS A 285 -4.81 -1.89 -10.61
CA HIS A 285 -5.23 -1.30 -11.88
C HIS A 285 -6.42 -0.37 -11.65
N HIS A 286 -6.65 0.54 -12.59
CA HIS A 286 -7.82 1.41 -12.57
C HIS A 286 -8.82 0.97 -13.64
N PRO A 287 -10.07 0.59 -13.29
CA PRO A 287 -11.03 0.00 -14.23
C PRO A 287 -11.51 0.99 -15.31
N SER A 288 -11.31 2.30 -15.14
CA SER A 288 -11.64 3.28 -16.19
C SER A 288 -10.63 3.29 -17.35
N HIS A 289 -9.49 2.60 -17.21
CA HIS A 289 -8.37 2.63 -18.16
C HIS A 289 -7.84 4.04 -18.49
N ARG A 290 -8.14 5.05 -17.65
CA ARG A 290 -7.60 6.42 -17.80
C ARG A 290 -6.25 6.63 -17.14
N PHE A 291 -5.90 5.78 -16.17
CA PHE A 291 -4.59 5.78 -15.53
C PHE A 291 -3.69 4.76 -16.24
N ARG A 292 -2.86 5.25 -17.15
CA ARG A 292 -1.96 4.49 -18.02
C ARG A 292 -0.56 5.12 -17.99
N ARG A 293 0.42 4.39 -18.52
CA ARG A 293 1.82 4.86 -18.64
C ARG A 293 1.97 6.25 -19.29
N ASN A 294 1.11 6.55 -20.26
CA ASN A 294 1.15 7.80 -21.04
C ASN A 294 0.00 8.77 -20.69
N SER A 295 -0.60 8.65 -19.51
CA SER A 295 -1.65 9.58 -19.07
C SER A 295 -1.14 11.02 -18.98
N THR A 296 -2.01 11.95 -19.39
CA THR A 296 -1.76 13.38 -19.28
C THR A 296 -2.25 13.93 -17.93
N LEU A 297 -1.92 15.20 -17.64
CA LEU A 297 -2.42 15.90 -16.45
C LEU A 297 -3.96 15.85 -16.38
N GLU A 298 -4.63 16.10 -17.50
CA GLU A 298 -6.09 16.12 -17.60
C GLU A 298 -6.69 14.74 -17.33
N ASP A 299 -6.05 13.68 -17.83
CA ASP A 299 -6.51 12.31 -17.60
C ASP A 299 -6.51 11.99 -16.11
N ILE A 300 -5.43 12.31 -15.40
CA ILE A 300 -5.29 12.03 -13.97
C ILE A 300 -6.23 12.91 -13.13
N GLN A 301 -6.42 14.18 -13.51
CA GLN A 301 -7.40 15.06 -12.87
C GLN A 301 -8.83 14.56 -13.05
N SER A 302 -9.12 13.93 -14.20
CA SER A 302 -10.44 13.40 -14.52
C SER A 302 -10.77 12.10 -13.77
N ILE A 303 -9.80 11.49 -13.08
CA ILE A 303 -10.02 10.29 -12.27
C ILE A 303 -10.85 10.71 -11.06
N ARG A 304 -12.14 10.46 -11.17
CA ARG A 304 -13.11 10.63 -10.10
C ARG A 304 -13.57 9.27 -9.61
N VAL A 305 -13.96 9.27 -8.34
CA VAL A 305 -14.64 8.16 -7.67
C VAL A 305 -15.77 7.69 -8.58
N PRO A 306 -15.87 6.39 -8.92
CA PRO A 306 -17.10 5.88 -9.50
C PRO A 306 -18.21 6.07 -8.46
N THR A 307 -19.07 7.04 -8.68
CA THR A 307 -20.32 7.17 -7.93
C THR A 307 -21.16 5.97 -8.31
N ILE A 308 -21.18 4.95 -7.45
CA ILE A 308 -22.05 3.77 -7.58
C ILE A 308 -23.46 4.18 -7.20
#